data_AF-A0A8S3YHC9-F1
#
_entry.id   AF-A0A8S3YHC9-F1
#
_cell.length_a   1.000
_cell.length_b   1.000
_cell.length_c   1.000
_cell.angle_alpha   90.00
_cell.angle_beta   90.00
_cell.angle_gamma   90.00
#
_symmetry.space_group_name_H-M   'P 1'
#
loop_
_entity.id
_entity.type
_entity.pdbx_description
1 polymer ?
#
loop_
_entity_poly.entity_id
_entity_poly.type
_entity_poly.pdbx_seq_one_letter_code
_entity_poly.pdbx_strand_id
1 'polypeptide(L)'
;MGSKHYIGLINATAGSYLANTDPFVSDEFRVIFQWICFTVVCQSIDIFGTVTNIINSVCFIKQGFKDPINVTLIGLSISDLGCLVTLIWLNICFTPSFQQADLPFDPTGILYLTAGWPHVIFTRVTSWITAFITLERCLCIALPLK
;
A
#
# COMPACT_ATOMS: atom_id res chain seq x y z
N MET A 1 23.35 48.88 -24.01
CA MET A 1 22.30 48.25 -24.84
C MET A 1 22.40 46.71 -24.94
N GLY A 2 23.43 46.04 -24.40
CA GLY A 2 23.63 44.58 -24.55
C GLY A 2 23.03 43.66 -23.46
N SER A 3 22.58 44.18 -22.31
CA SER A 3 22.12 43.33 -21.20
C SER A 3 20.71 42.76 -21.40
N LYS A 4 19.76 43.53 -21.96
CA LYS A 4 18.38 43.07 -22.21
C LYS A 4 18.29 41.93 -23.25
N HIS A 5 19.23 41.89 -24.20
CA HIS A 5 19.25 40.87 -25.24
C HIS A 5 19.73 39.51 -24.72
N TYR A 6 20.65 39.50 -23.75
CA TYR A 6 21.12 38.29 -23.09
C TYR A 6 20.04 37.66 -22.21
N ILE A 7 19.29 38.46 -21.45
CA ILE A 7 18.22 37.97 -20.57
C ILE A 7 17.07 37.34 -21.39
N GLY A 8 16.75 37.91 -22.56
CA GLY A 8 15.77 37.33 -23.47
C GLY A 8 16.20 36.00 -24.09
N LEU A 9 17.50 35.82 -24.38
CA LEU A 9 18.06 34.57 -24.88
C LEU A 9 18.06 33.46 -23.83
N ILE A 10 18.34 33.80 -22.56
CA ILE A 10 18.28 32.85 -21.43
C ILE A 10 16.84 32.42 -21.16
N ASN A 11 15.86 33.32 -21.22
CA ASN A 11 14.44 32.96 -21.06
C ASN A 11 13.91 32.15 -22.26
N ALA A 12 14.36 32.45 -23.48
CA ALA A 12 13.96 31.68 -24.67
C ALA A 12 14.57 30.27 -24.66
N THR A 13 15.83 30.12 -24.22
CA THR A 13 16.46 28.80 -24.07
C THR A 13 15.88 28.03 -22.88
N ALA A 14 15.72 28.65 -21.71
CA ALA A 14 15.05 28.04 -20.55
C ALA A 14 13.61 27.61 -20.85
N GLY A 15 12.85 28.44 -21.59
CA GLY A 15 11.52 28.10 -22.08
C GLY A 15 11.53 26.92 -23.04
N SER A 16 12.56 26.80 -23.90
CA SER A 16 12.73 25.66 -24.79
C SER A 16 13.16 24.37 -24.06
N TYR A 17 13.92 24.44 -22.97
CA TYR A 17 14.27 23.28 -22.16
C TYR A 17 13.08 22.76 -21.33
N LEU A 18 12.24 23.66 -20.81
CA LEU A 18 10.99 23.30 -20.13
C LEU A 18 9.91 22.81 -21.10
N ALA A 19 9.96 23.23 -22.38
CA ALA A 19 9.04 22.80 -23.43
C ALA A 19 9.45 21.49 -24.12
N ASN A 20 10.69 21.01 -23.95
CA ASN A 20 11.21 19.78 -24.58
C ASN A 20 11.34 18.59 -23.62
N THR A 21 10.89 18.72 -22.37
CA THR A 21 10.61 17.52 -21.57
C THR A 21 9.24 16.99 -21.95
N ASP A 22 9.13 16.47 -23.16
CA ASP A 22 8.02 15.57 -23.49
C ASP A 22 8.04 14.47 -22.43
N PRO A 23 6.98 14.33 -21.60
CA PRO A 23 6.93 13.27 -20.63
C PRO A 23 7.12 11.94 -21.38
N PHE A 24 8.16 11.17 -21.03
CA PHE A 24 8.43 9.84 -21.62
C PHE A 24 7.22 8.89 -21.54
N VAL A 25 6.23 9.22 -20.72
CA VAL A 25 4.94 8.56 -20.59
C VAL A 25 3.84 9.61 -20.69
N SER A 26 2.92 9.44 -21.64
CA SER A 26 1.68 10.22 -21.71
C SER A 26 0.87 10.03 -20.43
N ASP A 27 0.32 11.13 -19.89
CA ASP A 27 -0.53 11.09 -18.68
C ASP A 27 -1.73 10.14 -18.85
N GLU A 28 -2.25 10.03 -20.07
CA GLU A 28 -3.32 9.08 -20.41
C GLU A 28 -2.89 7.62 -20.20
N PHE A 29 -1.68 7.28 -20.65
CA PHE A 29 -1.11 5.94 -20.44
C PHE A 29 -0.93 5.66 -18.95
N ARG A 30 -0.44 6.63 -18.18
CA ARG A 30 -0.27 6.50 -16.72
C ARG A 30 -1.60 6.22 -16.03
N VAL A 31 -2.67 6.94 -16.37
CA VAL A 31 -3.99 6.76 -15.77
C VAL A 31 -4.56 5.39 -16.11
N ILE A 32 -4.49 4.95 -17.36
CA ILE A 32 -4.98 3.63 -17.79
C ILE A 32 -4.20 2.51 -17.09
N PHE A 33 -2.87 2.61 -17.08
CA PHE A 33 -2.00 1.63 -16.42
C PHE A 33 -2.28 1.53 -14.93
N GLN A 34 -2.33 2.68 -14.24
CA GLN A 34 -2.63 2.74 -12.81
C GLN A 34 -4.01 2.15 -12.51
N TRP A 35 -5.02 2.47 -13.32
CA TRP A 35 -6.36 1.95 -13.13
C TRP A 35 -6.41 0.42 -13.25
N ILE A 36 -5.77 -0.16 -14.27
CA ILE A 36 -5.71 -1.62 -14.45
C ILE A 36 -4.97 -2.28 -13.28
N CYS A 37 -3.80 -1.77 -12.90
CA CYS A 37 -3.00 -2.36 -11.83
C CYS A 37 -3.73 -2.32 -10.49
N PHE A 38 -4.20 -1.15 -10.05
CA PHE A 38 -4.81 -0.99 -8.73
C PHE A 38 -6.23 -1.58 -8.67
N THR A 39 -7.06 -1.33 -9.68
CA THR A 39 -8.49 -1.71 -9.64
C THR A 39 -8.72 -3.18 -9.98
N VAL A 40 -7.91 -3.77 -10.87
CA VAL A 40 -8.12 -5.15 -11.31
C VAL A 40 -7.18 -6.10 -10.60
N VAL A 41 -5.87 -5.86 -10.68
CA VAL A 41 -4.88 -6.81 -10.16
C VAL A 41 -4.81 -6.75 -8.64
N CYS A 42 -4.50 -5.58 -8.08
CA CYS A 42 -4.35 -5.40 -6.63
C CYS A 42 -5.65 -5.72 -5.91
N GLN A 43 -6.77 -5.13 -6.35
CA GLN A 43 -8.07 -5.37 -5.73
C GLN A 43 -8.48 -6.86 -5.70
N SER A 44 -8.18 -7.62 -6.76
CA SER A 44 -8.47 -9.06 -6.79
C SER A 44 -7.63 -9.83 -5.77
N ILE A 45 -6.33 -9.50 -5.69
CA ILE A 45 -5.41 -10.08 -4.72
C ILE A 45 -5.86 -9.75 -3.29
N ASP A 46 -6.29 -8.51 -3.06
CA ASP A 46 -6.70 -8.05 -1.73
C ASP A 46 -7.98 -8.76 -1.26
N ILE A 47 -8.95 -8.94 -2.15
CA ILE A 47 -10.18 -9.70 -1.86
C ILE A 47 -9.84 -11.16 -1.54
N PHE A 48 -8.99 -11.79 -2.36
CA PHE A 48 -8.57 -13.17 -2.14
C PHE A 48 -7.81 -13.33 -0.81
N GLY A 49 -6.89 -12.42 -0.52
CA GLY A 49 -6.15 -12.36 0.74
C GLY A 49 -7.08 -12.17 1.92
N THR A 50 -8.13 -11.37 1.77
CA THR A 50 -9.12 -11.10 2.84
C THR A 50 -9.88 -12.37 3.18
N VAL A 51 -10.42 -13.07 2.17
CA VAL A 51 -11.13 -14.34 2.37
C VAL A 51 -10.23 -15.37 3.04
N THR A 52 -8.99 -15.51 2.55
CA THR A 52 -8.04 -16.49 3.09
C THR A 52 -7.67 -16.18 4.55
N ASN A 53 -7.42 -14.92 4.90
CA ASN A 53 -7.09 -14.53 6.27
C ASN A 53 -8.28 -14.61 7.24
N ILE A 54 -9.52 -14.42 6.76
CA ILE A 54 -10.72 -14.71 7.55
C ILE A 54 -10.80 -16.21 7.87
N ILE A 55 -10.61 -17.07 6.86
CA ILE A 55 -10.62 -18.52 7.05
C ILE A 55 -9.54 -18.94 8.05
N ASN A 56 -8.32 -18.40 7.92
CA ASN A 56 -7.22 -18.64 8.85
C ASN A 56 -7.61 -18.25 10.28
N SER A 57 -8.16 -17.05 10.46
CA SER A 57 -8.60 -16.56 11.78
C SER A 57 -9.64 -17.50 12.41
N VAL A 58 -10.67 -17.90 11.65
CA VAL A 58 -11.71 -18.83 12.15
C VAL A 58 -11.12 -20.20 12.48
N CYS A 59 -10.20 -20.71 11.66
CA CYS A 59 -9.56 -22.00 11.88
C CYS A 59 -8.73 -22.00 13.17
N PHE A 60 -7.91 -20.96 13.39
CA PHE A 60 -7.09 -20.87 14.59
C PHE A 60 -7.93 -20.63 15.86
N ILE A 61 -9.02 -19.85 15.78
CA ILE A 61 -9.97 -19.71 16.89
C ILE A 61 -10.57 -21.07 17.26
N LYS A 62 -10.93 -21.90 16.26
CA LYS A 62 -11.45 -23.25 16.49
C LYS A 62 -10.41 -24.22 17.07
N GLN A 63 -9.13 -24.06 16.73
CA GLN A 63 -8.04 -24.84 17.33
C GLN A 63 -7.83 -24.49 18.81
N GLY A 64 -8.23 -23.27 19.21
CA GLY A 64 -8.23 -22.81 20.60
C GLY A 64 -6.88 -22.25 21.04
N PHE A 65 -6.92 -21.48 22.13
CA PHE A 65 -5.81 -20.67 22.63
C PHE A 65 -4.86 -21.42 23.59
N LYS A 66 -4.84 -22.75 23.53
CA LYS A 66 -3.97 -23.56 24.40
C LYS A 66 -2.52 -23.53 23.95
N ASP A 67 -2.30 -23.47 22.64
CA ASP A 67 -0.97 -23.37 22.06
C ASP A 67 -0.61 -21.91 21.77
N PRO A 68 0.55 -21.40 22.25
CA PRO A 68 0.97 -20.02 22.04
C PRO A 68 1.08 -19.69 20.53
N ILE A 69 1.47 -20.67 19.72
CA ILE A 69 1.51 -20.59 18.27
C ILE A 69 0.16 -20.17 17.68
N ASN A 70 -0.96 -20.76 18.14
CA ASN A 70 -2.29 -20.45 17.60
C ASN A 70 -2.68 -19.00 17.90
N VAL A 71 -2.33 -18.50 19.09
CA VAL A 71 -2.55 -17.10 19.48
C VAL A 71 -1.78 -16.16 18.55
N THR A 72 -0.50 -16.46 18.30
CA THR A 72 0.35 -15.66 17.43
C THR A 72 -0.13 -15.68 15.98
N LEU A 73 -0.60 -16.83 15.49
CA LEU A 73 -1.16 -16.97 14.13
C LEU A 73 -2.49 -16.23 13.95
N ILE A 74 -3.34 -16.15 14.99
CA ILE A 74 -4.54 -15.29 14.98
C ILE A 74 -4.14 -13.82 14.92
N GLY A 75 -3.13 -13.43 15.71
CA GLY A 75 -2.59 -12.06 15.67
C GLY A 75 -2.08 -11.69 14.28
N LEU A 76 -1.37 -12.62 13.63
CA LEU A 76 -0.89 -12.45 12.26
C LEU A 76 -2.05 -12.27 11.27
N SER A 77 -3.05 -13.16 11.30
CA SER A 77 -4.18 -13.10 10.37
C SER A 77 -5.03 -11.84 10.57
N ILE A 78 -5.19 -11.35 11.81
CA ILE A 78 -5.87 -10.08 12.09
C ILE A 78 -5.06 -8.89 11.54
N SER A 79 -3.74 -8.90 11.74
CA SER A 79 -2.87 -7.84 11.20
C SER A 79 -2.92 -7.79 9.68
N ASP A 80 -2.92 -8.95 9.03
CA ASP A 80 -3.05 -9.07 7.57
C ASP A 80 -4.40 -8.57 7.07
N LEU A 81 -5.50 -8.84 7.78
CA LEU A 81 -6.81 -8.25 7.46
C LEU A 81 -6.79 -6.73 7.54
N GLY A 82 -6.09 -6.15 8.52
CA GLY A 82 -5.88 -4.70 8.60
C GLY A 82 -5.11 -4.14 7.39
N CYS A 83 -4.04 -4.81 6.96
CA CYS A 83 -3.31 -4.47 5.74
C CYS A 83 -4.21 -4.49 4.50
N LEU A 84 -5.02 -5.53 4.36
CA LEU A 84 -5.86 -5.75 3.19
C LEU A 84 -7.02 -4.74 3.14
N VAL A 85 -7.70 -4.49 4.26
CA VAL A 85 -8.78 -3.48 4.31
C VAL A 85 -8.28 -2.09 3.94
N THR A 86 -7.09 -1.72 4.42
CA THR A 86 -6.48 -0.42 4.11
C THR A 86 -6.02 -0.33 2.64
N LEU A 87 -5.54 -1.43 2.05
CA LEU A 87 -5.24 -1.56 0.62
C LEU A 87 -6.49 -1.47 -0.26
N ILE A 88 -7.57 -2.16 0.11
CA ILE A 88 -8.85 -2.09 -0.61
C ILE A 88 -9.36 -0.63 -0.63
N TRP A 89 -9.29 0.05 0.51
CA TRP A 89 -9.65 1.46 0.59
C TRP A 89 -8.73 2.35 -0.28
N LEU A 90 -7.42 2.10 -0.27
CA LEU A 90 -6.43 2.78 -1.11
C LEU A 90 -6.75 2.63 -2.61
N ASN A 91 -7.06 1.41 -3.07
CA ASN A 91 -7.40 1.12 -4.47
C ASN A 91 -8.67 1.85 -4.92
N ILE A 92 -9.72 1.87 -4.07
CA ILE A 92 -10.96 2.59 -4.35
C ILE A 92 -10.67 4.08 -4.56
N CYS A 93 -9.84 4.67 -3.71
CA CYS A 93 -9.50 6.09 -3.80
C CYS A 93 -8.69 6.44 -5.06
N PHE A 94 -7.91 5.50 -5.60
CA PHE A 94 -7.18 5.67 -6.86
C PHE A 94 -8.04 5.49 -8.12
N THR A 95 -9.32 5.16 -7.97
CA THR A 95 -10.24 5.06 -9.10
C THR A 95 -10.55 6.47 -9.65
N PRO A 96 -10.55 6.70 -10.98
CA PRO A 96 -10.80 8.01 -11.58
C PRO A 96 -12.14 8.61 -11.16
N SER A 97 -13.17 7.77 -10.92
CA SER A 97 -14.47 8.22 -10.40
C SER A 97 -14.40 8.84 -9.01
N PHE A 98 -13.46 8.39 -8.17
CA PHE A 98 -13.26 8.95 -6.82
C PHE A 98 -12.43 10.24 -6.88
N GLN A 99 -11.41 10.28 -7.74
CA GLN A 99 -10.57 11.47 -7.94
C GLN A 99 -11.33 12.64 -8.59
N GLN A 100 -12.34 12.34 -9.42
CA GLN A 100 -13.20 13.33 -10.07
C GLN A 100 -14.45 13.66 -9.26
N ALA A 101 -14.66 13.03 -8.11
CA ALA A 101 -15.79 13.34 -7.25
C ALA A 101 -15.59 14.71 -6.59
N ASP A 102 -16.66 15.52 -6.56
CA ASP A 102 -16.67 16.82 -5.91
C ASP A 102 -16.74 16.65 -4.38
N LEU A 103 -15.59 16.31 -3.79
CA LEU A 103 -15.44 16.05 -2.36
C LEU A 103 -15.06 17.34 -1.63
N PRO A 104 -15.59 17.57 -0.41
CA PRO A 104 -15.31 18.79 0.36
C PRO A 104 -13.90 18.82 0.99
N PHE A 105 -13.05 17.85 0.69
CA PHE A 105 -11.72 17.66 1.26
C PHE A 105 -10.72 17.29 0.16
N ASP A 106 -9.43 17.55 0.41
CA ASP A 106 -8.34 17.07 -0.46
C ASP A 106 -8.32 15.53 -0.47
N PRO A 107 -8.66 14.88 -1.60
CA PRO A 107 -8.71 13.43 -1.68
C PRO A 107 -7.35 12.79 -1.39
N THR A 108 -6.25 13.47 -1.73
CA THR A 108 -4.89 12.95 -1.57
C THR A 108 -4.48 12.92 -0.09
N GLY A 109 -4.68 14.01 0.64
CA GLY A 109 -4.38 14.06 2.07
C GLY A 109 -5.18 13.04 2.88
N ILE A 110 -6.48 12.91 2.61
CA ILE A 110 -7.34 11.92 3.27
C ILE A 110 -6.89 10.50 2.94
N LEU A 111 -6.52 10.22 1.69
CA LEU A 111 -6.00 8.92 1.28
C LEU A 111 -4.77 8.50 2.10
N TYR A 112 -3.80 9.40 2.23
CA TYR A 112 -2.60 9.11 3.02
C TYR A 112 -2.95 8.85 4.48
N LEU A 113 -3.80 9.68 5.09
CA LEU A 113 -4.16 9.58 6.51
C LEU A 113 -4.99 8.34 6.83
N THR A 114 -5.93 7.96 5.96
CA THR A 114 -6.91 6.90 6.24
C THR A 114 -6.54 5.54 5.64
N ALA A 115 -5.74 5.51 4.58
CA ALA A 115 -5.29 4.27 3.95
C ALA A 115 -3.78 4.07 4.16
N GLY A 116 -2.97 5.03 3.73
CA GLY A 116 -1.51 4.89 3.67
C GLY A 116 -0.87 4.66 5.04
N TRP A 117 -1.09 5.57 5.99
CA TRP A 117 -0.51 5.47 7.33
C TRP A 117 -0.97 4.22 8.08
N PRO A 118 -2.28 3.90 8.15
CA PRO A 118 -2.75 2.65 8.75
C PRO A 118 -2.16 1.41 8.07
N HIS A 119 -2.08 1.38 6.74
CA HIS A 119 -1.50 0.26 6.00
C HIS A 119 -0.04 -0.01 6.41
N VAL A 120 0.77 1.05 6.51
CA VAL A 120 2.16 0.96 6.96
C VAL A 120 2.26 0.41 8.39
N ILE A 121 1.36 0.82 9.28
CA ILE A 121 1.33 0.34 10.67
C ILE A 121 1.03 -1.17 10.70
N PHE A 122 -0.04 -1.61 10.02
CA PHE A 122 -0.39 -3.04 9.97
C PHE A 122 0.72 -3.87 9.32
N THR A 123 1.35 -3.38 8.25
CA THR A 123 2.45 -4.08 7.58
C THR A 123 3.65 -4.28 8.52
N ARG A 124 3.94 -3.27 9.34
CA ARG A 124 4.97 -3.36 10.38
C ARG A 124 4.59 -4.38 11.45
N VAL A 125 3.36 -4.34 11.95
CA VAL A 125 2.87 -5.31 12.93
C VAL A 125 2.96 -6.74 12.40
N THR A 126 2.48 -7.00 11.18
CA THR A 126 2.63 -8.29 10.48
C THR A 126 4.10 -8.72 10.42
N SER A 127 5.01 -7.80 10.07
CA SER A 127 6.44 -8.09 9.98
C SER A 127 7.04 -8.49 11.35
N TRP A 128 6.69 -7.78 12.42
CA TRP A 128 7.14 -8.09 13.77
C TRP A 128 6.58 -9.42 14.29
N ILE A 129 5.30 -9.71 14.01
CA ILE A 129 4.69 -11.00 14.37
C ILE A 129 5.37 -12.14 13.61
N THR A 130 5.61 -11.98 12.31
CA THR A 130 6.30 -12.98 11.49
C THR A 130 7.72 -13.25 11.99
N ALA A 131 8.44 -12.19 12.37
CA ALA A 131 9.75 -12.32 12.99
C ALA A 131 9.67 -13.08 14.32
N PHE A 132 8.69 -12.77 15.17
CA PHE A 132 8.47 -13.47 16.44
C PHE A 132 8.15 -14.95 16.24
N ILE A 133 7.25 -15.29 15.31
CA ILE A 133 6.94 -16.69 14.94
C ILE A 133 8.22 -17.43 14.53
N THR A 134 9.03 -16.81 13.67
CA THR A 134 10.29 -17.41 13.20
C THR A 134 11.25 -17.63 14.36
N LEU A 135 11.36 -16.66 15.27
CA LEU A 135 12.22 -16.74 16.45
C LEU A 135 11.77 -17.86 17.40
N GLU A 136 10.47 -17.97 17.68
CA GLU A 136 9.88 -19.04 18.49
C GLU A 136 10.21 -20.41 17.90
N ARG A 137 10.02 -20.59 16.58
CA ARG A 137 10.34 -21.85 15.89
C ARG A 137 11.82 -22.21 15.94
N CYS A 138 12.70 -21.23 15.76
CA CYS A 138 14.15 -21.42 15.88
C CYS A 138 14.55 -21.77 17.31
N LEU A 139 13.95 -21.12 18.31
CA LEU A 139 14.24 -21.35 19.72
C LEU A 139 13.81 -22.75 20.16
N CYS A 140 12.62 -23.21 19.73
CA CYS A 140 12.15 -24.57 19.99
C CYS A 140 13.10 -25.65 19.47
N ILE A 141 13.82 -25.38 18.37
CA ILE A 141 14.79 -26.32 17.79
C ILE A 141 16.16 -26.19 18.46
N ALA A 142 16.64 -24.95 18.67
CA ALA A 142 17.97 -24.67 19.21
C ALA A 142 18.07 -24.98 20.71
N LEU A 143 16.99 -24.78 21.46
CA LEU A 143 16.89 -25.07 22.89
C LEU A 143 15.77 -26.08 23.14
N PRO A 144 16.02 -27.39 22.95
CA PRO A 144 15.12 -28.44 23.43
C PRO A 144 15.22 -28.48 24.97
N LEU A 145 14.57 -27.54 25.64
CA LEU A 145 14.45 -27.53 27.10
C LEU A 145 13.60 -28.76 27.49
N LYS A 146 14.23 -29.67 28.24
CA LYS A 146 13.57 -30.81 28.91
C LYS A 146 12.60 -30.33 29.99
#